data_AF-A0A535SCE8-F1
#
_entry.id   AF-A0A535SCE8-F1
#
_cell.length_a   1.000
_cell.length_b   1.000
_cell.length_c   1.000
_cell.angle_alpha   90.00
_cell.angle_beta   90.00
_cell.angle_gamma   90.00
#
_symmetry.space_group_name_H-M   'P 1'
#
loop_
_entity.id
_entity.type
_entity.pdbx_description
1 polymer ?
#
loop_
_entity_poly.entity_id
_entity_poly.type
_entity_poly.pdbx_seq_one_letter_code
_entity_poly.pdbx_strand_id
1 'polypeptide(L)'
;MNLPVRVVVPAALVSLLALTTLPAAGSESDQGQSQLGKINHIVVIYEENRSFDNLYGGWEGVNGRSNAPAGKTTQVGQGGTPYTCLLQNDVNLTSPPLPADCHDTTVVGMPFSSHFTNAPFSIETYIPKDARTCPQPGVFAAHGLMPSPANLPGGCTEDIVHRFYQEQYQLNNGNQNRYTTGSDALGLTQGYYNTTALPIYAYLHQGGHPHYAIADNFFQGAFGGSFLNHQWLIAAATPTWPGAPVSNNSIIDSNGMPNGKTTNASYSL
;
A
#
# COMPACT_ATOMS: atom_id res chain seq x y z
N MET A 1 -53.94 41.98 -57.64
CA MET A 1 -53.70 41.85 -56.19
C MET A 1 -54.09 40.46 -55.77
N ASN A 2 -53.13 39.63 -55.32
CA ASN A 2 -53.25 38.69 -54.19
C ASN A 2 -51.95 37.87 -54.07
N LEU A 3 -51.51 37.71 -52.82
CA LEU A 3 -50.15 37.44 -52.36
C LEU A 3 -49.62 36.02 -52.64
N PRO A 4 -48.28 35.84 -52.68
CA PRO A 4 -47.66 34.52 -52.81
C PRO A 4 -47.58 33.78 -51.46
N VAL A 5 -47.94 32.50 -51.46
CA VAL A 5 -47.71 31.58 -50.33
C VAL A 5 -46.41 30.82 -50.57
N ARG A 6 -45.49 30.93 -49.60
CA ARG A 6 -44.23 30.19 -49.51
C ARG A 6 -44.47 28.77 -49.02
N VAL A 7 -43.83 27.79 -49.65
CA VAL A 7 -43.59 26.47 -49.07
C VAL A 7 -42.10 26.36 -48.77
N VAL A 8 -41.78 26.16 -47.50
CA VAL A 8 -40.41 25.94 -47.00
C VAL A 8 -40.22 24.44 -46.81
N VAL A 9 -39.24 23.87 -47.48
CA VAL A 9 -38.71 22.53 -47.18
C VAL A 9 -37.31 22.74 -46.59
N PRO A 10 -37.02 22.36 -45.35
CA PRO A 10 -35.66 22.43 -44.83
C PRO A 10 -34.85 21.26 -45.39
N ALA A 11 -33.83 21.57 -46.20
CA ALA A 11 -32.80 20.62 -46.55
C ALA A 11 -31.91 20.36 -45.33
N ALA A 12 -31.83 19.09 -44.92
CA ALA A 12 -30.94 18.64 -43.86
C ALA A 12 -29.47 18.76 -44.31
N LEU A 13 -28.69 19.62 -43.64
CA LEU A 13 -27.24 19.67 -43.76
C LEU A 13 -26.62 18.63 -42.82
N VAL A 14 -26.24 17.49 -43.36
CA VAL A 14 -25.34 16.53 -42.69
C VAL A 14 -23.93 17.11 -42.75
N SER A 15 -23.44 17.59 -41.62
CA SER A 15 -22.05 18.04 -41.47
C SER A 15 -21.17 16.84 -41.10
N LEU A 16 -20.42 16.31 -42.07
CA LEU A 16 -19.31 15.39 -41.82
C LEU A 16 -18.19 16.15 -41.10
N LEU A 17 -18.01 15.94 -39.80
CA LEU A 17 -16.74 16.27 -39.14
C LEU A 17 -15.72 15.17 -39.45
N ALA A 18 -14.78 15.48 -40.34
CA ALA A 18 -13.59 14.67 -40.54
C ALA A 18 -12.68 14.80 -39.30
N LEU A 19 -12.55 13.72 -38.52
CA LEU A 19 -11.48 13.58 -37.53
C LEU A 19 -10.15 13.51 -38.31
N THR A 20 -9.41 14.60 -38.30
CA THR A 20 -8.02 14.62 -38.75
C THR A 20 -7.17 13.99 -37.65
N THR A 21 -6.69 12.77 -37.89
CA THR A 21 -5.65 12.16 -37.06
C THR A 21 -4.35 12.92 -37.27
N LEU A 22 -4.00 13.79 -36.32
CA LEU A 22 -2.64 14.33 -36.24
C LEU A 22 -1.70 13.16 -35.88
N PRO A 23 -0.74 12.76 -36.73
CA PRO A 23 0.31 11.86 -36.28
C PRO A 23 1.09 12.60 -35.19
N ALA A 24 1.18 12.00 -34.00
CA ALA A 24 2.16 12.40 -33.02
C ALA A 24 3.53 12.33 -33.71
N ALA A 25 4.18 13.48 -33.88
CA ALA A 25 5.56 13.52 -34.32
C ALA A 25 6.38 12.83 -33.23
N GLY A 26 6.65 11.54 -33.42
CA GLY A 26 7.72 10.86 -32.71
C GLY A 26 8.99 11.62 -33.06
N SER A 27 9.57 12.30 -32.07
CA SER A 27 10.94 12.78 -32.16
C SER A 27 11.80 11.63 -32.65
N GLU A 28 12.50 11.83 -33.76
CA GLU A 28 13.53 10.91 -34.22
C GLU A 28 14.46 10.64 -33.03
N SER A 29 14.47 9.40 -32.54
CA SER A 29 15.42 8.97 -31.54
C SER A 29 16.79 9.04 -32.18
N ASP A 30 17.59 9.99 -31.73
CA ASP A 30 19.02 10.10 -31.98
C ASP A 30 19.65 8.70 -31.94
N GLN A 31 20.24 8.26 -33.06
CA GLN A 31 20.99 6.99 -33.15
C GLN A 31 22.36 7.09 -32.45
N GLY A 32 22.45 7.87 -31.38
CA GLY A 32 23.48 7.70 -30.37
C GLY A 32 23.17 6.42 -29.60
N GLN A 33 24.12 5.48 -29.52
CA GLN A 33 24.03 4.28 -28.70
C GLN A 33 23.29 4.61 -27.41
N SER A 34 22.06 4.09 -27.24
CA SER A 34 21.27 4.40 -26.06
C SER A 34 22.14 4.10 -24.85
N GLN A 35 22.12 4.94 -23.81
CA GLN A 35 22.94 4.69 -22.62
C GLN A 35 22.65 3.30 -22.02
N LEU A 36 21.45 2.75 -22.32
CA LEU A 36 21.02 1.39 -22.01
C LEU A 36 21.76 0.30 -22.82
N GLY A 37 22.31 0.60 -23.99
CA GLY A 37 23.14 -0.32 -24.77
C GLY A 37 24.43 -0.76 -24.07
N LYS A 38 24.80 -0.11 -22.97
CA LYS A 38 25.87 -0.53 -22.06
C LYS A 38 25.44 -1.62 -21.06
N ILE A 39 24.14 -1.93 -20.98
CA ILE A 39 23.57 -2.88 -20.04
C ILE A 39 23.38 -4.23 -20.76
N ASN A 40 24.17 -5.24 -20.38
CA ASN A 40 24.05 -6.59 -20.93
C ASN A 40 22.93 -7.41 -20.29
N HIS A 41 22.66 -7.16 -19.01
CA HIS A 41 21.72 -7.93 -18.20
C HIS A 41 20.90 -7.02 -17.30
N ILE A 42 19.59 -7.25 -17.28
CA ILE A 42 18.69 -6.67 -16.30
C ILE A 42 18.18 -7.83 -15.45
N VAL A 43 18.48 -7.78 -14.16
CA VAL A 43 17.97 -8.73 -13.16
C VAL A 43 16.99 -7.99 -12.29
N VAL A 44 15.74 -8.47 -12.23
CA VAL A 44 14.69 -7.92 -11.38
C VAL A 44 14.51 -8.86 -10.19
N ILE A 45 14.82 -8.37 -8.99
CA ILE A 45 14.50 -9.04 -7.73
C ILE A 45 13.23 -8.39 -7.21
N TYR A 46 12.15 -9.15 -7.16
CA TYR A 46 10.83 -8.66 -6.75
C TYR A 46 10.50 -9.17 -5.35
N GLU A 47 10.57 -8.25 -4.39
CA GLU A 47 10.32 -8.51 -2.97
C GLU A 47 8.85 -8.24 -2.62
N GLU A 48 8.43 -8.67 -1.42
CA GLU A 48 7.02 -8.70 -1.02
C GLU A 48 6.71 -7.78 0.18
N ASN A 49 5.46 -7.30 0.21
CA ASN A 49 4.72 -6.85 1.39
C ASN A 49 5.33 -5.75 2.28
N ARG A 50 6.18 -4.85 1.74
CA ARG A 50 6.77 -3.75 2.50
C ARG A 50 6.61 -2.40 1.80
N SER A 51 6.07 -1.41 2.51
CA SER A 51 6.00 -0.03 2.00
C SER A 51 7.38 0.64 2.06
N PHE A 52 7.57 1.70 1.26
CA PHE A 52 8.82 2.46 1.26
C PHE A 52 9.14 3.02 2.65
N ASP A 53 8.19 3.67 3.32
CA ASP A 53 8.41 4.26 4.64
C ASP A 53 8.69 3.23 5.75
N ASN A 54 8.20 1.99 5.59
CA ASN A 54 8.44 0.92 6.55
C ASN A 54 9.92 0.47 6.57
N LEU A 55 10.60 0.43 5.42
CA LEU A 55 12.01 -0.02 5.32
C LEU A 55 12.99 1.11 5.02
N TYR A 56 12.68 1.95 4.03
CA TYR A 56 13.62 2.89 3.41
C TYR A 56 13.32 4.36 3.71
N GLY A 57 12.22 4.66 4.42
CA GLY A 57 11.86 6.05 4.77
C GLY A 57 12.87 6.80 5.64
N GLY A 58 13.90 6.12 6.16
CA GLY A 58 15.02 6.73 6.90
C GLY A 58 16.34 6.80 6.11
N TRP A 59 16.34 6.48 4.82
CA TRP A 59 17.54 6.55 3.98
C TRP A 59 17.95 8.01 3.73
N GLU A 60 19.25 8.32 3.67
CA GLU A 60 19.69 9.69 3.43
C GLU A 60 19.20 10.24 2.08
N GLY A 61 18.66 11.46 2.09
CA GLY A 61 18.24 12.18 0.89
C GLY A 61 16.88 11.80 0.30
N VAL A 62 16.16 10.82 0.87
CA VAL A 62 14.84 10.39 0.35
C VAL A 62 13.69 11.24 0.88
N ASN A 63 12.62 11.34 0.10
CA ASN A 63 11.32 11.84 0.54
C ASN A 63 10.57 10.81 1.42
N GLY A 64 11.11 10.52 2.61
CA GLY A 64 10.56 9.53 3.53
C GLY A 64 9.88 10.12 4.76
N ARG A 65 9.74 9.29 5.80
CA ARG A 65 9.09 9.59 7.10
C ARG A 65 9.42 10.96 7.72
N SER A 66 10.66 11.44 7.61
CA SER A 66 11.06 12.75 8.15
C SER A 66 10.45 13.94 7.41
N ASN A 67 10.02 13.73 6.16
CA ASN A 67 9.34 14.73 5.31
C ASN A 67 7.81 14.58 5.33
N ALA A 68 7.26 13.59 6.06
CA ALA A 68 5.82 13.35 6.12
C ALA A 68 5.09 14.54 6.79
N PRO A 69 4.05 15.13 6.15
CA PRO A 69 3.29 16.21 6.75
C PRO A 69 2.57 15.73 8.02
N ALA A 70 2.65 16.50 9.12
CA ALA A 70 2.02 16.12 10.39
C ALA A 70 0.51 15.82 10.27
N GLY A 71 -0.21 16.55 9.40
CA GLY A 71 -1.64 16.30 9.15
C GLY A 71 -1.96 15.00 8.40
N LYS A 72 -0.94 14.26 7.96
CA LYS A 72 -1.04 12.98 7.22
C LYS A 72 -0.42 11.81 7.99
N THR A 73 0.00 12.01 9.25
CA THR A 73 0.59 10.95 10.09
C THR A 73 -0.29 10.54 11.26
N THR A 74 -1.20 11.40 11.71
CA THR A 74 -2.20 11.06 12.75
C THR A 74 -3.27 10.12 12.20
N GLN A 75 -3.41 8.94 12.79
CA GLN A 75 -4.44 7.97 12.41
C GLN A 75 -5.80 8.32 13.04
N VAL A 76 -6.88 8.07 12.32
CA VAL A 76 -8.24 8.41 12.73
C VAL A 76 -9.15 7.20 12.66
N GLY A 77 -10.11 7.10 13.58
CA GLY A 77 -11.18 6.11 13.49
C GLY A 77 -12.10 6.34 12.29
N GLN A 78 -13.04 5.43 12.06
CA GLN A 78 -13.96 5.49 10.90
C GLN A 78 -14.75 6.82 10.83
N GLY A 79 -15.15 7.36 11.99
CA GLY A 79 -15.82 8.66 12.12
C GLY A 79 -14.92 9.89 11.96
N GLY A 80 -13.61 9.71 11.75
CA GLY A 80 -12.64 10.80 11.55
C GLY A 80 -12.02 11.36 12.83
N THR A 81 -12.45 10.89 14.01
CA THR A 81 -11.83 11.25 15.29
C THR A 81 -10.42 10.67 15.38
N PRO A 82 -9.38 11.47 15.67
CA PRO A 82 -8.04 10.97 15.92
C PRO A 82 -8.00 9.98 17.09
N TYR A 83 -7.25 8.89 16.92
CA TYR A 83 -6.92 8.03 18.05
C TYR A 83 -6.02 8.77 19.05
N THR A 84 -6.19 8.47 20.33
CA THR A 84 -5.23 8.77 21.39
C THR A 84 -4.10 7.73 21.37
N CYS A 85 -4.47 6.45 21.21
CA CYS A 85 -3.56 5.32 21.24
C CYS A 85 -3.83 4.35 20.07
N LEU A 86 -2.82 3.61 19.66
CA LEU A 86 -2.96 2.60 18.60
C LEU A 86 -3.14 1.23 19.23
N LEU A 87 -4.31 0.61 19.01
CA LEU A 87 -4.52 -0.78 19.42
C LEU A 87 -3.55 -1.68 18.64
N GLN A 88 -2.94 -2.63 19.33
CA GLN A 88 -2.08 -3.65 18.74
C GLN A 88 -2.74 -5.02 18.93
N ASN A 89 -2.50 -5.92 17.99
CA ASN A 89 -2.91 -7.32 18.08
C ASN A 89 -1.75 -8.31 17.87
N ASP A 90 -0.61 -7.89 17.31
CA ASP A 90 0.60 -8.72 17.32
C ASP A 90 0.96 -9.05 18.78
N VAL A 91 1.15 -10.33 19.07
CA VAL A 91 1.35 -10.86 20.42
C VAL A 91 2.55 -10.25 21.17
N ASN A 92 3.50 -9.67 20.44
CA ASN A 92 4.67 -9.00 21.03
C ASN A 92 4.42 -7.51 21.31
N LEU A 93 3.38 -6.93 20.73
CA LEU A 93 3.06 -5.50 20.78
C LEU A 93 1.78 -5.21 21.57
N THR A 94 0.99 -6.23 21.93
CA THR A 94 -0.19 -6.07 22.78
C THR A 94 0.17 -5.57 24.19
N SER A 95 -0.81 -5.01 24.89
CA SER A 95 -0.72 -4.71 26.32
C SER A 95 -1.67 -5.61 27.10
N PRO A 96 -1.20 -6.70 27.76
CA PRO A 96 0.18 -7.21 27.88
C PRO A 96 0.70 -7.91 26.58
N PRO A 97 2.02 -8.11 26.40
CA PRO A 97 3.09 -8.01 27.40
C PRO A 97 3.62 -6.59 27.68
N LEU A 98 3.35 -5.62 26.81
CA LEU A 98 3.80 -4.25 27.04
C LEU A 98 2.93 -3.53 28.07
N PRO A 99 3.45 -2.47 28.73
CA PRO A 99 2.65 -1.67 29.64
C PRO A 99 1.45 -1.02 28.93
N ALA A 100 0.40 -0.72 29.69
CA ALA A 100 -0.83 -0.10 29.20
C ALA A 100 -0.80 1.42 29.46
N ASP A 101 0.18 2.11 28.89
CA ASP A 101 0.50 3.52 29.22
C ASP A 101 -0.49 4.53 28.64
N CYS A 102 -1.26 4.13 27.63
CA CYS A 102 -2.18 4.98 26.90
C CYS A 102 -3.57 4.34 26.89
N HIS A 103 -4.62 5.14 27.14
CA HIS A 103 -6.02 4.71 27.09
C HIS A 103 -6.78 5.44 25.98
N ASP A 104 -7.58 4.70 25.22
CA ASP A 104 -8.33 5.21 24.07
C ASP A 104 -9.81 4.81 24.16
N THR A 105 -10.70 5.76 23.84
CA THR A 105 -12.16 5.57 23.81
C THR A 105 -12.77 6.00 22.47
N THR A 106 -11.96 6.11 21.41
CA THR A 106 -12.36 6.58 20.08
C THR A 106 -13.33 5.62 19.42
N VAL A 107 -13.16 4.32 19.66
CA VAL A 107 -14.09 3.28 19.19
C VAL A 107 -15.23 3.15 20.19
N VAL A 108 -16.42 3.64 19.81
CA VAL A 108 -17.60 3.62 20.67
C VAL A 108 -17.92 2.19 21.10
N GLY A 109 -18.03 1.97 22.42
CA GLY A 109 -18.34 0.66 23.00
C GLY A 109 -17.14 -0.29 23.14
N MET A 110 -15.95 0.10 22.68
CA MET A 110 -14.73 -0.71 22.73
C MET A 110 -13.53 0.13 23.22
N PRO A 111 -13.54 0.62 24.48
CA PRO A 111 -12.37 1.28 25.04
C PRO A 111 -11.22 0.27 25.16
N PHE A 112 -9.99 0.73 24.92
CA PHE A 112 -8.80 -0.11 25.02
C PHE A 112 -7.63 0.65 25.62
N SER A 113 -6.60 -0.10 26.03
CA SER A 113 -5.32 0.48 26.44
C SER A 113 -4.19 -0.14 25.61
N SER A 114 -3.15 0.66 25.38
CA SER A 114 -2.00 0.28 24.56
C SER A 114 -0.74 0.97 25.07
N HIS A 115 0.43 0.39 24.76
CA HIS A 115 1.71 1.05 24.94
C HIS A 115 1.93 2.17 23.90
N PHE A 116 1.27 2.08 22.74
CA PHE A 116 1.55 2.91 21.58
C PHE A 116 0.62 4.12 21.52
N THR A 117 1.20 5.33 21.53
CA THR A 117 0.50 6.56 21.14
C THR A 117 0.24 6.58 19.64
N ASN A 118 -0.64 7.47 19.17
CA ASN A 118 -0.94 7.68 17.75
C ASN A 118 0.22 8.32 16.96
N ALA A 119 1.29 7.57 16.77
CA ALA A 119 2.51 7.97 16.05
C ALA A 119 3.26 6.75 15.51
N PRO A 120 4.10 6.92 14.47
CA PRO A 120 5.01 5.87 14.01
C PRO A 120 6.00 5.41 15.09
N PHE A 121 6.31 4.12 15.12
CA PHE A 121 7.21 3.53 16.12
C PHE A 121 8.20 2.54 15.50
N SER A 122 9.35 2.36 16.17
CA SER A 122 10.34 1.35 15.77
C SER A 122 9.89 -0.05 16.19
N ILE A 123 9.70 -0.94 15.20
CA ILE A 123 9.37 -2.36 15.46
C ILE A 123 10.51 -3.04 16.23
N GLU A 124 11.76 -2.75 15.85
CA GLU A 124 12.96 -3.38 16.41
C GLU A 124 13.20 -3.07 17.90
N THR A 125 12.52 -2.05 18.44
CA THR A 125 12.54 -1.77 19.88
C THR A 125 11.85 -2.87 20.69
N TYR A 126 10.87 -3.55 20.10
CA TYR A 126 10.02 -4.55 20.76
C TYR A 126 10.25 -5.95 20.20
N ILE A 127 10.55 -6.05 18.91
CA ILE A 127 10.80 -7.30 18.20
C ILE A 127 12.16 -7.15 17.50
N PRO A 128 13.28 -7.40 18.20
CA PRO A 128 14.61 -7.21 17.63
C PRO A 128 14.87 -8.20 16.49
N LYS A 129 15.79 -7.84 15.57
CA LYS A 129 16.11 -8.63 14.37
C LYS A 129 16.57 -10.06 14.62
N ASP A 130 17.05 -10.39 15.83
CA ASP A 130 17.46 -11.73 16.23
C ASP A 130 16.38 -12.49 17.02
N ALA A 131 15.25 -11.84 17.33
CA ALA A 131 14.12 -12.48 17.96
C ALA A 131 13.61 -13.64 17.11
N ARG A 132 13.35 -14.75 17.79
CA ARG A 132 12.81 -15.96 17.17
C ARG A 132 11.29 -15.89 17.12
N THR A 133 10.78 -15.01 16.28
CA THR A 133 9.34 -14.78 16.06
C THR A 133 8.92 -15.09 14.62
N CYS A 134 9.86 -15.50 13.74
CA CYS A 134 9.53 -15.85 12.37
C CYS A 134 8.93 -17.26 12.28
N PRO A 135 7.81 -17.42 11.55
CA PRO A 135 7.18 -18.73 11.40
C PRO A 135 8.07 -19.70 10.63
N GLN A 136 7.94 -20.98 10.94
CA GLN A 136 8.47 -22.04 10.09
C GLN A 136 7.74 -22.04 8.73
N PRO A 137 8.35 -22.53 7.64
CA PRO A 137 7.68 -22.66 6.36
C PRO A 137 6.33 -23.40 6.48
N GLY A 138 5.27 -22.80 5.92
CA GLY A 138 3.92 -23.35 5.98
C GLY A 138 3.14 -23.05 7.28
N VAL A 139 3.74 -22.38 8.26
CA VAL A 139 3.04 -21.93 9.46
C VAL A 139 2.45 -20.54 9.21
N PHE A 140 1.12 -20.44 9.32
CA PHE A 140 0.44 -19.16 9.33
C PHE A 140 0.30 -18.64 10.77
N ALA A 141 0.72 -17.40 11.00
CA ALA A 141 0.67 -16.75 12.31
C ALA A 141 -0.06 -15.40 12.19
N ALA A 142 -1.38 -15.44 12.36
CA ALA A 142 -2.28 -14.30 12.14
C ALA A 142 -1.83 -13.04 12.90
N HIS A 143 -1.30 -13.21 14.10
CA HIS A 143 -0.97 -12.12 15.04
C HIS A 143 0.46 -12.25 15.56
N GLY A 144 1.37 -12.72 14.70
CA GLY A 144 2.75 -12.95 15.05
C GLY A 144 2.94 -14.17 15.96
N LEU A 145 4.19 -14.41 16.35
CA LEU A 145 4.57 -15.50 17.25
C LEU A 145 5.36 -14.93 18.42
N MET A 146 5.10 -15.44 19.63
CA MET A 146 5.96 -15.17 20.78
C MET A 146 7.36 -15.76 20.56
N PRO A 147 8.43 -15.17 21.11
CA PRO A 147 9.78 -15.69 20.97
C PRO A 147 9.89 -17.12 21.47
N SER A 148 10.36 -18.02 20.60
CA SER A 148 10.51 -19.44 20.93
C SER A 148 11.68 -20.07 20.17
N PRO A 149 12.45 -20.99 20.78
CA PRO A 149 13.48 -21.75 20.07
C PRO A 149 12.96 -22.51 18.84
N ALA A 150 11.66 -22.82 18.78
CA ALA A 150 11.03 -23.50 17.65
C ALA A 150 10.83 -22.59 16.41
N ASN A 151 10.90 -21.28 16.59
CA ASN A 151 10.73 -20.29 15.53
C ASN A 151 12.07 -19.93 14.89
N LEU A 152 12.00 -19.38 13.67
CA LEU A 152 13.16 -18.84 12.97
C LEU A 152 13.53 -17.46 13.52
N PRO A 153 14.83 -17.09 13.54
CA PRO A 153 15.25 -15.73 13.86
C PRO A 153 14.86 -14.77 12.72
N GLY A 154 14.71 -13.49 13.05
CA GLY A 154 14.47 -12.43 12.06
C GLY A 154 13.59 -11.29 12.56
N GLY A 155 12.98 -11.43 13.73
CA GLY A 155 12.09 -10.40 14.29
C GLY A 155 10.85 -10.14 13.43
N CYS A 156 10.22 -11.21 12.94
CA CYS A 156 8.99 -11.11 12.16
C CYS A 156 7.81 -10.66 13.01
N THR A 157 6.93 -9.89 12.37
CA THR A 157 5.60 -9.47 12.84
C THR A 157 4.52 -10.29 12.13
N GLU A 158 3.25 -10.08 12.47
CA GLU A 158 2.16 -10.43 11.54
C GLU A 158 2.26 -9.68 10.20
N ASP A 159 1.58 -10.23 9.18
CA ASP A 159 1.44 -9.60 7.87
C ASP A 159 0.33 -8.55 7.90
N ILE A 160 0.51 -7.45 7.16
CA ILE A 160 -0.46 -6.35 7.12
C ILE A 160 -1.34 -6.54 5.90
N VAL A 161 -2.66 -6.35 6.04
CA VAL A 161 -3.55 -6.39 4.88
C VAL A 161 -3.14 -5.45 3.74
N HIS A 162 -3.20 -5.99 2.53
CA HIS A 162 -2.86 -5.30 1.28
C HIS A 162 -3.92 -5.61 0.20
N ARG A 163 -5.21 -5.51 0.55
CA ARG A 163 -6.32 -5.77 -0.38
C ARG A 163 -6.74 -4.49 -1.11
N PHE A 164 -7.14 -4.63 -2.37
CA PHE A 164 -7.45 -3.54 -3.31
C PHE A 164 -8.33 -2.42 -2.74
N TYR A 165 -9.46 -2.77 -2.11
CA TYR A 165 -10.39 -1.77 -1.55
C TYR A 165 -10.00 -1.31 -0.14
N GLN A 166 -9.30 -2.13 0.63
CA GLN A 166 -8.78 -1.72 1.94
C GLN A 166 -7.72 -0.64 1.78
N GLU A 167 -6.81 -0.77 0.82
CA GLU A 167 -5.80 0.26 0.57
C GLU A 167 -6.42 1.61 0.22
N GLN A 168 -7.44 1.62 -0.64
CA GLN A 168 -8.17 2.86 -0.97
C GLN A 168 -8.84 3.48 0.27
N TYR A 169 -9.44 2.64 1.13
CA TYR A 169 -10.01 3.09 2.39
C TYR A 169 -8.95 3.71 3.31
N GLN A 170 -7.77 3.09 3.40
CA GLN A 170 -6.65 3.55 4.22
C GLN A 170 -6.06 4.88 3.71
N LEU A 171 -5.90 5.03 2.39
CA LEU A 171 -5.44 6.26 1.73
C LEU A 171 -6.40 7.43 1.97
N ASN A 172 -7.69 7.15 2.13
CA ASN A 172 -8.73 8.10 2.53
C ASN A 172 -8.70 9.41 1.72
N ASN A 173 -8.77 9.31 0.39
CA ASN A 173 -8.72 10.46 -0.53
C ASN A 173 -7.45 11.32 -0.37
N GLY A 174 -6.31 10.67 -0.12
CA GLY A 174 -5.03 11.35 0.08
C GLY A 174 -4.83 11.91 1.49
N ASN A 175 -5.73 11.62 2.44
CA ASN A 175 -5.53 11.97 3.85
C ASN A 175 -4.55 11.06 4.57
N GLN A 176 -4.30 9.85 4.07
CA GLN A 176 -3.26 8.95 4.59
C GLN A 176 -3.39 8.70 6.11
N ASN A 177 -4.62 8.56 6.60
CA ASN A 177 -4.90 8.56 8.04
C ASN A 177 -5.83 7.44 8.50
N ARG A 178 -6.13 6.46 7.65
CA ARG A 178 -6.98 5.31 7.99
C ARG A 178 -6.24 3.98 7.95
N TYR A 179 -4.90 3.98 7.99
CA TYR A 179 -4.11 2.74 7.94
C TYR A 179 -4.44 1.83 9.12
N THR A 180 -4.44 2.37 10.34
CA THR A 180 -4.79 1.60 11.56
C THR A 180 -6.24 1.10 11.54
N THR A 181 -7.20 1.92 11.11
CA THR A 181 -8.62 1.52 11.06
C THR A 181 -8.92 0.53 9.95
N GLY A 182 -8.24 0.64 8.81
CA GLY A 182 -8.47 -0.20 7.63
C GLY A 182 -7.72 -1.52 7.62
N SER A 183 -6.84 -1.74 8.61
CA SER A 183 -5.98 -2.92 8.69
C SER A 183 -6.47 -3.93 9.71
N ASP A 184 -6.28 -5.21 9.40
CA ASP A 184 -6.40 -6.32 10.35
C ASP A 184 -5.22 -6.39 11.34
N ALA A 185 -4.08 -5.79 11.01
CA ALA A 185 -2.91 -5.65 11.89
C ALA A 185 -2.91 -4.33 12.71
N LEU A 186 -4.00 -3.56 12.63
CA LEU A 186 -4.26 -2.40 13.48
C LEU A 186 -3.07 -1.41 13.55
N GLY A 187 -2.57 -1.14 14.76
CA GLY A 187 -1.49 -0.22 15.04
C GLY A 187 -0.15 -0.61 14.42
N LEU A 188 0.07 -1.88 14.08
CA LEU A 188 1.31 -2.34 13.45
C LEU A 188 1.58 -1.62 12.13
N THR A 189 0.54 -1.13 11.46
CA THR A 189 0.66 -0.28 10.26
C THR A 189 1.52 0.96 10.44
N GLN A 190 1.71 1.44 11.68
CA GLN A 190 2.56 2.59 12.01
C GLN A 190 3.99 2.17 12.39
N GLY A 191 4.29 0.87 12.39
CA GLY A 191 5.61 0.33 12.65
C GLY A 191 6.58 0.56 11.49
N TYR A 192 7.84 0.82 11.82
CA TYR A 192 8.94 0.91 10.86
C TYR A 192 10.19 0.16 11.36
N TYR A 193 11.03 -0.25 10.42
CA TYR A 193 12.38 -0.76 10.70
C TYR A 193 13.39 0.38 10.64
N ASN A 194 14.48 0.26 11.42
CA ASN A 194 15.57 1.20 11.31
C ASN A 194 16.31 0.97 9.99
N THR A 195 16.13 1.90 9.05
CA THR A 195 16.75 1.82 7.71
C THR A 195 18.26 1.58 7.80
N THR A 196 18.96 2.22 8.74
CA THR A 196 20.42 2.08 8.86
C THR A 196 20.87 0.73 9.44
N ALA A 197 19.94 -0.02 10.04
CA ALA A 197 20.19 -1.36 10.58
C ALA A 197 19.92 -2.47 9.54
N LEU A 198 19.33 -2.13 8.38
CA LEU A 198 19.05 -3.11 7.34
C LEU A 198 20.36 -3.65 6.73
N PRO A 199 20.44 -4.97 6.46
CA PRO A 199 21.61 -5.55 5.79
C PRO A 199 21.95 -4.88 4.46
N ILE A 200 20.93 -4.47 3.69
CA ILE A 200 21.12 -3.78 2.41
C ILE A 200 21.71 -2.37 2.59
N TYR A 201 21.34 -1.66 3.66
CA TYR A 201 21.92 -0.35 3.99
C TYR A 201 23.41 -0.50 4.29
N ALA A 202 23.76 -1.44 5.19
CA ALA A 202 25.15 -1.72 5.53
C ALA A 202 25.97 -2.13 4.29
N TYR A 203 25.43 -2.99 3.43
CA TYR A 203 26.07 -3.41 2.18
C TYR A 203 26.32 -2.25 1.22
N LEU A 204 25.36 -1.34 1.05
CA LEU A 204 25.47 -0.18 0.16
C LEU A 204 26.25 1.00 0.76
N HIS A 205 26.72 0.89 2.00
CA HIS A 205 27.53 1.91 2.68
C HIS A 205 28.96 1.46 3.01
N GLN A 206 29.30 0.19 2.80
CA GLN A 206 30.66 -0.30 3.03
C GLN A 206 31.63 0.19 1.95
N GLY A 207 32.92 0.29 2.28
CA GLY A 207 33.94 0.66 1.30
C GLY A 207 33.93 -0.24 0.05
N GLY A 208 33.89 0.36 -1.14
CA GLY A 208 33.86 -0.36 -2.42
C GLY A 208 32.49 -0.89 -2.85
N HIS A 209 31.40 -0.45 -2.21
CA HIS A 209 30.04 -0.76 -2.66
C HIS A 209 29.79 -0.27 -4.11
N PRO A 210 28.90 -0.92 -4.88
CA PRO A 210 28.54 -0.45 -6.21
C PRO A 210 27.81 0.90 -6.14
N HIS A 211 27.90 1.70 -7.19
CA HIS A 211 27.00 2.85 -7.35
C HIS A 211 25.55 2.35 -7.41
N TYR A 212 24.67 3.04 -6.70
CA TYR A 212 23.26 2.70 -6.62
C TYR A 212 22.41 3.96 -6.70
N ALA A 213 21.12 3.77 -6.99
CA ALA A 213 20.10 4.79 -6.93
C ALA A 213 18.90 4.24 -6.14
N ILE A 214 18.22 5.12 -5.42
CA ILE A 214 16.98 4.80 -4.72
C ILE A 214 15.86 5.60 -5.38
N ALA A 215 14.78 4.92 -5.71
CA ALA A 215 13.57 5.55 -6.22
C ALA A 215 12.60 5.75 -5.06
N ASP A 216 12.49 6.99 -4.57
CA ASP A 216 11.63 7.41 -3.46
C ASP A 216 10.26 7.94 -3.93
N ASN A 217 10.02 7.94 -5.24
CA ASN A 217 8.74 8.24 -5.88
C ASN A 217 8.34 7.11 -6.85
N PHE A 218 8.55 5.86 -6.43
CA PHE A 218 8.13 4.66 -7.15
C PHE A 218 6.87 4.09 -6.52
N PHE A 219 5.82 3.92 -7.32
CA PHE A 219 4.52 3.43 -6.87
C PHE A 219 4.20 2.11 -7.56
N GLN A 220 3.46 1.26 -6.85
CA GLN A 220 2.88 0.05 -7.41
C GLN A 220 1.95 0.36 -8.59
N GLY A 221 1.82 -0.59 -9.52
CA GLY A 221 1.04 -0.40 -10.74
C GLY A 221 -0.48 -0.32 -10.52
N ALA A 222 -0.97 -0.97 -9.47
CA ALA A 222 -2.36 -0.89 -9.03
C ALA A 222 -2.46 -1.01 -7.51
N PHE A 223 -3.59 -0.56 -6.94
CA PHE A 223 -3.90 -0.83 -5.53
C PHE A 223 -3.95 -2.34 -5.25
N GLY A 224 -3.74 -2.72 -4.00
CA GLY A 224 -3.87 -4.07 -3.49
C GLY A 224 -2.62 -4.91 -3.61
N GLY A 225 -2.85 -6.23 -3.64
CA GLY A 225 -1.82 -7.20 -3.28
C GLY A 225 -0.97 -7.71 -4.43
N SER A 226 -0.12 -8.68 -4.09
CA SER A 226 0.93 -9.23 -4.95
C SER A 226 0.41 -9.75 -6.29
N PHE A 227 -0.70 -10.52 -6.30
CA PHE A 227 -1.19 -11.14 -7.55
C PHE A 227 -1.48 -10.13 -8.67
N LEU A 228 -2.10 -8.99 -8.35
CA LEU A 228 -2.39 -7.96 -9.35
C LEU A 228 -1.11 -7.22 -9.74
N ASN A 229 -0.28 -6.83 -8.76
CA ASN A 229 0.93 -6.07 -9.03
C ASN A 229 2.02 -6.88 -9.76
N HIS A 230 2.08 -8.20 -9.59
CA HIS A 230 2.92 -9.09 -10.40
C HIS A 230 2.54 -9.06 -11.88
N GLN A 231 1.25 -9.00 -12.18
CA GLN A 231 0.79 -8.87 -13.57
C GLN A 231 1.12 -7.49 -14.13
N TRP A 232 0.98 -6.43 -13.33
CA TRP A 232 1.38 -5.08 -13.72
C TRP A 232 2.88 -4.94 -13.97
N LEU A 233 3.74 -5.59 -13.17
CA LEU A 233 5.18 -5.59 -13.40
C LEU A 233 5.54 -6.09 -14.80
N ILE A 234 4.89 -7.16 -15.27
CA ILE A 234 5.23 -7.82 -16.53
C ILE A 234 4.47 -7.23 -17.72
N ALA A 235 3.18 -6.91 -17.54
CA ALA A 235 2.28 -6.58 -18.63
C ALA A 235 1.75 -5.14 -18.61
N ALA A 236 2.01 -4.38 -17.53
CA ALA A 236 1.47 -3.03 -17.32
C ALA A 236 -0.06 -2.94 -17.55
N ALA A 237 -0.78 -4.00 -17.17
CA ALA A 237 -2.21 -4.13 -17.42
C ALA A 237 -2.91 -5.00 -16.37
N THR A 238 -4.17 -4.65 -16.07
CA THR A 238 -5.05 -5.45 -15.22
C THR A 238 -5.70 -6.58 -16.04
N PRO A 239 -5.72 -7.83 -15.54
CA PRO A 239 -6.46 -8.91 -16.20
C PRO A 239 -7.97 -8.61 -16.24
N THR A 240 -8.63 -9.03 -17.32
CA THR A 240 -10.09 -8.89 -17.44
C THR A 240 -10.78 -10.23 -17.26
N TRP A 241 -11.95 -10.23 -16.61
CA TRP A 241 -12.84 -11.39 -16.53
C TRP A 241 -14.24 -11.02 -17.05
N PRO A 242 -14.43 -11.02 -18.37
CA PRO A 242 -15.76 -10.80 -18.95
C PRO A 242 -16.75 -11.85 -18.43
N GLY A 243 -17.92 -11.40 -17.95
CA GLY A 243 -18.94 -12.29 -17.39
C GLY A 243 -18.65 -12.84 -16.00
N ALA A 244 -17.75 -12.21 -15.23
CA ALA A 244 -17.50 -12.58 -13.84
C ALA A 244 -18.80 -12.63 -13.01
N PRO A 245 -19.03 -13.68 -12.19
CA PRO A 245 -20.21 -13.77 -11.34
C PRO A 245 -20.27 -12.58 -10.36
N VAL A 246 -21.44 -11.95 -10.23
CA VAL A 246 -21.66 -10.83 -9.29
C VAL A 246 -21.35 -11.22 -7.85
N SER A 247 -21.56 -12.49 -7.49
CA SER A 247 -21.20 -13.05 -6.17
C SER A 247 -19.71 -12.95 -5.85
N ASN A 248 -18.85 -12.79 -6.85
CA ASN A 248 -17.40 -12.69 -6.66
C ASN A 248 -16.93 -11.26 -6.48
N ASN A 249 -17.81 -10.27 -6.68
CA ASN A 249 -17.50 -8.87 -6.45
C ASN A 249 -17.21 -8.63 -4.96
N SER A 250 -16.29 -7.70 -4.70
CA SER A 250 -16.10 -7.19 -3.34
C SER A 250 -17.28 -6.29 -2.99
N ILE A 251 -17.66 -6.27 -1.71
CA ILE A 251 -18.68 -5.37 -1.20
C ILE A 251 -18.01 -4.40 -0.25
N ILE A 252 -18.35 -3.14 -0.38
CA ILE A 252 -17.89 -2.07 0.50
C ILE A 252 -19.10 -1.50 1.22
N ASP A 253 -18.91 -1.11 2.48
CA ASP A 253 -19.92 -0.39 3.25
C ASP A 253 -20.03 1.07 2.78
N SER A 254 -20.94 1.82 3.40
CA SER A 254 -21.16 3.24 3.10
C SER A 254 -19.94 4.13 3.39
N ASN A 255 -18.98 3.65 4.17
CA ASN A 255 -17.75 4.35 4.51
C ASN A 255 -16.58 3.95 3.61
N GLY A 256 -16.81 3.02 2.67
CA GLY A 256 -15.80 2.47 1.76
C GLY A 256 -14.97 1.32 2.36
N MET A 257 -15.28 0.87 3.58
CA MET A 257 -14.59 -0.26 4.19
C MET A 257 -15.14 -1.56 3.60
N PRO A 258 -14.29 -2.51 3.17
CA PRO A 258 -14.77 -3.81 2.71
C PRO A 258 -15.52 -4.55 3.82
N ASN A 259 -16.79 -4.88 3.56
CA ASN A 259 -17.52 -5.85 4.36
C ASN A 259 -17.40 -7.21 3.65
N GLY A 260 -17.29 -8.31 4.40
CA GLY A 260 -17.07 -9.64 3.81
C GLY A 260 -18.05 -9.93 2.67
N LYS A 261 -17.55 -10.57 1.60
CA LYS A 261 -18.34 -10.89 0.39
C LYS A 261 -19.71 -11.49 0.75
N THR A 262 -20.75 -11.17 -0.03
CA THR A 262 -22.00 -11.93 -0.02
C THR A 262 -21.71 -13.39 -0.29
N THR A 263 -21.97 -14.22 0.72
CA THR A 263 -22.10 -15.69 0.68
C THR A 263 -20.82 -16.51 0.46
N ASN A 264 -20.48 -17.30 1.50
CA ASN A 264 -19.80 -18.60 1.45
C ASN A 264 -18.70 -18.81 0.40
N ALA A 265 -17.50 -18.31 0.68
CA ALA A 265 -16.30 -19.04 0.32
C ALA A 265 -15.24 -18.79 1.38
N SER A 266 -15.01 -19.82 2.17
CA SER A 266 -13.96 -19.95 3.17
C SER A 266 -12.61 -19.68 2.54
N TYR A 267 -12.12 -18.45 2.68
CA TYR A 267 -10.70 -18.20 2.84
C TYR A 267 -10.58 -17.39 4.13
N SER A 268 -10.61 -18.16 5.21
CA SER A 268 -10.09 -17.74 6.50
C SER A 268 -8.59 -17.61 6.32
N LEU A 269 -8.07 -16.48 6.81
CA LEU A 269 -6.65 -16.15 6.95
C LEU A 269 -5.99 -15.72 5.63
#